data_AF-A0A1Q8AXZ9-F1
#
_entry.id   AF-A0A1Q8AXZ9-F1
#
_cell.length_a   1.000
_cell.length_b   1.000
_cell.length_c   1.000
_cell.angle_alpha   90.00
_cell.angle_beta   90.00
_cell.angle_gamma   90.00
#
_symmetry.space_group_name_H-M   'P 1'
#
loop_
_entity.id
_entity.type
_entity.pdbx_description
1 polymer ?
#
loop_
_entity_poly.entity_id
_entity_poly.type
_entity_poly.pdbx_seq_one_letter_code
_entity_poly.pdbx_strand_id
1 'polypeptide(L)' 'MPEARRLLAIVEKSQVPFGESAPIFARIKAQIESGKSLSVEDHEHLLRLVKIAKDWNKAEESSAMTEPDETLSG' A
#
# COMPACT_ATOMS: atom_id res chain seq x y z
N MET A 1 -20.23 0.81 1.01
CA MET A 1 -18.90 0.58 1.61
C MET A 1 -17.87 1.60 1.13
N PRO A 2 -17.88 2.83 1.66
CA PRO A 2 -16.90 3.87 1.29
C PRO A 2 -15.49 3.60 1.86
N GLU A 3 -15.39 2.88 2.97
CA GLU A 3 -14.13 2.65 3.66
C GLU A 3 -13.18 1.70 2.92
N ALA A 4 -13.64 0.51 2.53
CA ALA A 4 -12.82 -0.46 1.79
C ALA A 4 -12.24 0.14 0.49
N ARG A 5 -13.03 0.98 -0.21
CA ARG A 5 -12.57 1.72 -1.39
C ARG A 5 -11.46 2.72 -1.07
N ARG A 6 -11.58 3.44 0.06
CA ARG A 6 -10.51 4.36 0.52
C ARG A 6 -9.23 3.60 0.85
N LEU A 7 -9.34 2.46 1.54
CA LEU A 7 -8.19 1.63 1.89
C LEU A 7 -7.51 1.05 0.65
N LEU A 8 -8.29 0.54 -0.31
CA LEU A 8 -7.77 0.06 -1.60
C LEU A 8 -6.98 1.16 -2.32
N ALA A 9 -7.49 2.38 -2.36
CA ALA A 9 -6.82 3.49 -3.02
C ALA A 9 -5.47 3.87 -2.38
N ILE A 10 -5.31 3.69 -1.06
CA ILE A 10 -4.01 3.90 -0.39
C ILE A 10 -2.99 2.88 -0.90
N VAL A 11 -3.41 1.62 -0.96
CA VAL A 11 -2.56 0.51 -1.40
C VAL A 11 -2.15 0.70 -2.87
N GLU A 12 -3.08 1.03 -3.76
CA GLU A 12 -2.79 1.27 -5.18
C GLU A 12 -1.83 2.44 -5.42
N LYS A 13 -1.97 3.53 -4.65
CA LYS A 13 -1.11 4.71 -4.77
C LYS A 13 0.32 4.47 -4.30
N SER A 14 0.53 3.58 -3.34
CA SER A 14 1.89 3.28 -2.83
C SER A 14 2.77 2.53 -3.82
N GLN A 15 2.17 1.92 -4.85
CA GLN A 15 2.86 1.05 -5.82
C GLN A 15 3.75 -0.03 -5.18
N VAL A 16 3.47 -0.41 -3.93
CA VAL A 16 4.28 -1.36 -3.18
C VAL A 16 4.28 -2.74 -3.85
N PRO A 17 5.43 -3.40 -4.00
CA PRO A 17 5.48 -4.73 -4.60
C PRO A 17 4.87 -5.77 -3.65
N PHE A 18 3.75 -6.38 -4.05
CA PHE A 18 3.00 -7.30 -3.19
C PHE A 18 3.58 -8.71 -3.05
N GLY A 19 4.49 -9.13 -3.92
CA GLY A 19 5.09 -10.48 -3.89
C GLY A 19 4.03 -11.59 -3.76
N GLU A 20 4.17 -12.43 -2.74
CA GLU A 20 3.23 -13.52 -2.43
C GLU A 20 1.81 -13.05 -2.07
N SER A 21 1.64 -11.77 -1.69
CA SER A 21 0.33 -11.19 -1.41
C SER A 21 -0.41 -10.69 -2.66
N ALA A 22 0.18 -10.79 -3.86
CA ALA A 22 -0.46 -10.34 -5.09
C ALA A 22 -1.81 -11.05 -5.39
N PRO A 23 -1.95 -12.39 -5.24
CA PRO A 23 -3.21 -13.07 -5.49
C PRO A 23 -4.33 -12.62 -4.54
N ILE A 24 -4.00 -12.42 -3.25
CA ILE A 24 -4.99 -11.99 -2.26
C ILE A 24 -5.40 -10.54 -2.48
N PHE A 25 -4.46 -9.66 -2.87
CA PHE A 25 -4.79 -8.29 -3.25
C PHE A 25 -5.73 -8.24 -4.46
N ALA A 26 -5.46 -9.03 -5.50
CA ALA A 26 -6.31 -9.10 -6.69
C ALA A 26 -7.74 -9.57 -6.35
N ARG A 27 -7.87 -10.57 -5.47
CA ARG A 27 -9.16 -11.06 -4.97
C ARG A 27 -9.95 -9.96 -4.25
N ILE A 28 -9.31 -9.29 -3.30
CA ILE A 28 -9.92 -8.21 -2.49
C ILE A 28 -10.35 -7.05 -3.40
N LYS A 29 -9.49 -6.64 -4.34
CA LYS A 29 -9.78 -5.60 -5.32
C LYS A 29 -11.05 -5.93 -6.13
N ALA A 30 -11.12 -7.14 -6.69
CA ALA A 30 -12.28 -7.57 -7.47
C ALA A 30 -13.58 -7.57 -6.64
N GLN A 31 -13.53 -7.95 -5.37
CA GLN A 31 -14.70 -7.88 -4.47
C GLN A 31 -15.15 -6.42 -4.24
N ILE A 32 -14.22 -5.51 -3.97
CA ILE A 32 -14.53 -4.09 -3.72
C ILE A 32 -15.09 -3.41 -4.99
N GLU A 33 -14.50 -3.69 -6.15
CA GLU A 33 -14.91 -3.15 -7.45
C GLU A 33 -16.29 -3.65 -7.86
N SER A 34 -16.59 -4.93 -7.62
CA SER A 34 -17.92 -5.51 -7.83
C SER A 34 -18.97 -5.07 -6.80
N GLY A 35 -18.59 -4.23 -5.83
CA GLY A 35 -19.49 -3.71 -4.80
C GLY A 35 -19.85 -4.73 -3.72
N LYS A 36 -19.17 -5.88 -3.68
CA LYS A 36 -19.38 -6.91 -2.66
C LYS A 36 -18.77 -6.46 -1.33
N SER A 37 -19.37 -6.92 -0.24
CA SER A 37 -18.75 -6.82 1.08
C SER A 37 -17.56 -7.78 1.16
N LEU A 38 -16.52 -7.35 1.87
CA LEU A 38 -15.39 -8.22 2.20
C LEU A 38 -15.76 -9.18 3.32
N SER A 39 -15.15 -10.36 3.30
CA SER A 39 -15.11 -11.21 4.50
C SER A 39 -14.27 -10.55 5.59
N VAL A 40 -14.40 -11.00 6.83
CA VAL A 40 -13.55 -10.53 7.94
C VAL A 40 -12.07 -10.78 7.60
N GLU A 41 -11.75 -11.97 7.12
CA GLU A 41 -10.40 -12.34 6.68
C GLU A 41 -9.86 -11.39 5.60
N ASP A 42 -10.63 -11.18 4.52
CA ASP A 42 -10.24 -10.27 3.43
C ASP A 42 -10.05 -8.83 3.92
N HIS A 43 -10.86 -8.39 4.88
CA HIS A 43 -10.73 -7.07 5.49
C HIS A 43 -9.44 -6.96 6.30
N GLU A 44 -9.08 -7.97 7.10
CA GLU A 44 -7.82 -8.01 7.84
C GLU A 44 -6.60 -8.05 6.91
N HIS A 45 -6.69 -8.78 5.79
CA HIS A 45 -5.66 -8.75 4.76
C HIS A 45 -5.52 -7.36 4.13
N LEU A 46 -6.63 -6.67 3.84
CA LEU A 46 -6.59 -5.31 3.33
C LEU A 46 -5.91 -4.35 4.32
N LEU A 47 -6.21 -4.45 5.62
CA LEU A 47 -5.57 -3.63 6.65
C LEU A 47 -4.06 -3.88 6.74
N ARG A 48 -3.62 -5.14 6.61
CA ARG A 48 -2.19 -5.48 6.56
C ARG A 48 -1.51 -4.86 5.33
N LEU A 49 -2.13 -4.95 4.16
CA LEU A 49 -1.61 -4.33 2.93
C LEU A 49 -1.52 -2.80 3.04
N VAL A 50 -2.50 -2.16 3.67
CA VAL A 50 -2.47 -0.71 3.94
C VAL A 50 -1.31 -0.34 4.85
N LYS A 51 -1.02 -1.15 5.87
CA LYS A 51 0.13 -0.92 6.75
C LYS A 51 1.44 -1.00 5.96
N ILE A 52 1.63 -2.05 5.16
CA ILE A 52 2.82 -2.24 4.32
C ILE A 52 2.98 -1.05 3.33
N ALA A 53 1.89 -0.62 2.69
CA ALA A 53 1.88 0.53 1.79
C ALA A 53 2.32 1.84 2.47
N LYS A 54 1.88 2.07 3.71
CA LYS A 54 2.29 3.26 4.48
C LYS A 54 3.76 3.19 4.91
N ASP A 55 4.21 2.02 5.36
CA ASP A 55 5.58 1.81 5.78
C ASP A 55 6.54 1.97 4.58
N TRP A 56 6.13 1.50 3.40
CA TRP A 56 6.83 1.68 2.13
C TRP A 56 6.99 3.15 1.75
N ASN A 57 5.88 3.91 1.69
CA ASN A 57 5.92 5.33 1.36
C ASN A 57 6.82 6.11 2.32
N LYS A 58 6.73 5.82 3.63
CA LYS A 58 7.59 6.47 4.63
C LYS A 58 9.06 6.19 4.40
N ALA A 59 9.42 4.96 4.00
CA ALA A 59 10.78 4.58 3.69
C ALA A 59 11.29 5.25 2.42
N GLU A 60 10.46 5.37 1.38
CA GLU A 60 10.78 6.12 0.17
C GLU A 60 10.98 7.62 0.45
N GLU A 61 10.08 8.24 1.21
CA GLU A 61 10.20 9.65 1.64
C GLU A 61 11.48 9.89 2.45
N SER A 62 11.83 8.95 3.34
CA SER A 62 13.06 9.04 4.15
C SER A 62 14.33 8.87 3.30
N SER A 63 14.28 8.03 2.26
CA SER A 63 15.41 7.78 1.36
C SER A 63 15.61 8.95 0.37
N ALA A 64 14.54 9.64 0.00
CA ALA A 64 14.59 10.83 -0.86
C ALA A 64 15.15 12.07 -0.14
N MET A 65 15.09 12.13 1.20
CA MET A 65 15.65 13.25 1.99
C MET A 65 17.15 13.12 2.29
N THR A 66 17.80 12.03 1.87
CA THR A 66 19.25 11.85 2.03
C THR A 66 19.95 11.96 0.68
N GLU A 67 19.85 13.12 0.03
CA GLU A 67 20.93 13.60 -0.83
C GLU A 67 21.96 14.27 0.09
N PRO A 68 23.21 13.76 0.18
CA PRO A 68 24.24 14.46 0.92
C PRO A 68 24.61 15.72 0.15
N ASP A 69 24.10 16.86 0.62
CA ASP A 69 24.56 18.16 0.17
C ASP A 69 26.04 18.32 0.58
N GLU A 70 26.84 18.71 -0.41
CA GLU A 70 28.23 19.17 -0.34
C GLU A 70 29.33 18.12 -0.07
N THR A 71 29.73 17.45 -1.16
CA THR A 71 31.17 17.21 -1.36
C THR A 71 31.83 18.49 -1.87
N LEU A 72 33.06 18.72 -1.41
CA LEU A 72 34.07 19.68 -1.89
C LEU A 72 33.99 21.11 -1.32
N SER A 73 34.64 21.30 -0.18
CA SER A 73 35.63 22.37 -0.10
C SER A 73 37.00 21.72 0.06
N GLY A 74 37.84 21.88 -0.96
CA GLY A 74 39.24 21.46 -0.95
C GLY A 74 40.12 22.37 -0.10
#